data_AF-A0A944C9G7-F1
#
_entry.id   AF-A0A944C9G7-F1
#
_cell.length_a   1.000
_cell.length_b   1.000
_cell.length_c   1.000
_cell.angle_alpha   90.00
_cell.angle_beta   90.00
_cell.angle_gamma   90.00
#
_symmetry.space_group_name_H-M   'P 1'
#
loop_
_entity.id
_entity.type
_entity.pdbx_description
1 polymer ?
#
loop_
_entity_poly.entity_id
_entity_poly.type
_entity_poly.pdbx_seq_one_letter_code
_entity_poly.pdbx_strand_id
1 'polypeptide(L)'
;MQLAIEHIRVERGGVYAELRCRPARARVSAEQARAALELLPNLARHVCVNEKGDSFGDDIVGTEPAHLVEHVAIELMAQRHGSGEGLMGHSSHTGEPGLMLVKLSYRDDLVALECLSRAVELVNGLG
;
A
#
# COMPACT_ATOMS: atom_id res chain seq x y z
N MET A 1 11.44 5.62 -6.92
CA MET A 1 10.27 6.57 -6.96
C MET A 1 10.20 7.33 -5.65
N GLN A 2 9.49 8.45 -5.51
CA GLN A 2 9.36 9.13 -4.21
C GLN A 2 7.90 9.38 -3.82
N LEU A 3 7.51 8.85 -2.67
CA LEU A 3 6.22 9.03 -2.00
C LEU A 3 6.37 9.92 -0.77
N ALA A 4 5.37 10.77 -0.52
CA ALA A 4 5.21 11.53 0.70
C ALA A 4 3.74 11.50 1.12
N ILE A 5 3.50 11.37 2.43
CA ILE A 5 2.16 11.52 3.00
C ILE A 5 1.88 13.03 3.11
N GLU A 6 0.85 13.53 2.43
CA GLU A 6 0.45 14.94 2.51
C GLU A 6 -0.59 15.17 3.61
N HIS A 7 -1.52 14.23 3.76
CA HIS A 7 -2.59 14.36 4.73
C HIS A 7 -3.07 12.98 5.19
N ILE A 8 -3.41 12.88 6.48
CA ILE A 8 -4.04 11.69 7.06
C ILE A 8 -5.35 12.10 7.71
N ARG A 9 -6.42 11.34 7.44
CA ARG A 9 -7.68 11.40 8.17
C ARG A 9 -7.92 10.06 8.85
N VAL A 10 -8.26 10.10 10.13
CA VAL A 10 -8.70 8.93 10.90
C VAL A 10 -10.17 9.13 11.23
N GLU A 11 -11.02 8.20 10.81
CA GLU A 11 -12.45 8.25 11.04
C GLU A 11 -13.03 6.84 11.21
N ARG A 12 -14.30 6.75 11.62
CA ARG A 12 -15.02 5.48 11.84
C ARG A 12 -15.01 4.52 10.63
N GLY A 13 -14.67 5.01 9.44
CA GLY A 13 -14.60 4.27 8.19
C GLY A 13 -13.19 3.80 7.77
N GLY A 14 -12.14 4.18 8.49
CA GLY A 14 -10.76 3.78 8.19
C GLY A 14 -9.71 4.88 8.43
N VAL A 15 -8.46 4.54 8.18
CA VAL A 15 -7.37 5.51 8.00
C VAL A 15 -7.27 5.84 6.52
N TYR A 16 -7.29 7.12 6.18
CA TYR A 16 -7.20 7.63 4.82
C TYR A 16 -5.94 8.47 4.69
N ALA A 17 -5.12 8.17 3.70
CA ALA A 17 -3.87 8.85 3.47
C ALA A 17 -3.79 9.35 2.02
N GLU A 18 -3.57 10.64 1.88
CA GLU A 18 -3.26 11.25 0.58
C GLU A 18 -1.74 11.18 0.38
N LEU A 19 -1.33 10.43 -0.65
CA LEU A 19 0.05 10.15 -0.99
C LEU A 19 0.45 10.89 -2.25
N ARG A 20 1.44 11.76 -2.14
CA ARG A 20 2.07 12.43 -3.26
C ARG A 20 3.20 11.58 -3.82
N CYS A 21 3.10 11.21 -5.08
CA CYS A 21 4.11 10.47 -5.81
C CYS A 21 4.83 11.34 -6.83
N ARG A 22 6.17 11.22 -6.87
CA ARG A 22 7.05 11.84 -7.86
C ARG A 22 7.93 10.78 -8.53
N PRO A 23 7.98 10.72 -9.88
CA PRO A 23 7.12 11.47 -10.81
C PRO A 23 5.64 11.07 -10.69
N ALA A 24 4.73 11.95 -11.11
CA ALA A 24 3.28 11.79 -10.95
C ALA A 24 2.70 10.51 -11.60
N ARG A 25 3.37 9.98 -12.62
CA ARG A 25 2.98 8.77 -13.35
C ARG A 25 3.91 7.59 -13.07
N ALA A 26 4.62 7.60 -11.95
CA ALA A 26 5.44 6.45 -11.57
C ALA A 26 4.59 5.18 -11.50
N ARG A 27 5.24 4.07 -11.84
CA ARG A 27 4.72 2.71 -11.72
C ARG A 27 5.76 1.87 -11.02
N VAL A 28 5.31 0.86 -10.30
CA VAL A 28 6.21 -0.11 -9.67
C VAL A 28 6.93 -0.88 -10.77
N SER A 29 8.27 -0.83 -10.77
CA SER A 29 9.11 -1.59 -11.70
C SER A 29 9.22 -3.06 -11.29
N ALA A 30 9.70 -3.91 -12.20
CA ALA A 30 9.95 -5.32 -11.89
C ALA A 30 10.99 -5.50 -10.77
N GLU A 31 12.00 -4.62 -10.71
CA GLU A 31 13.03 -4.64 -9.67
C GLU A 31 12.44 -4.30 -8.30
N GLN A 32 11.64 -3.22 -8.22
CA GLN A 32 10.95 -2.84 -6.99
C GLN A 32 9.96 -3.91 -6.53
N ALA A 33 9.22 -4.52 -7.45
CA ALA A 33 8.32 -5.62 -7.15
C ALA A 33 9.07 -6.83 -6.56
N ARG A 34 10.20 -7.21 -7.16
CA ARG A 34 11.06 -8.28 -6.67
C ARG A 34 11.59 -7.98 -5.27
N ALA A 35 12.09 -6.76 -5.06
CA ALA A 35 12.59 -6.32 -3.76
C ALA A 35 11.49 -6.32 -2.68
N ALA A 36 10.27 -5.88 -3.03
CA ALA A 36 9.12 -5.93 -2.12
C ALA A 36 8.78 -7.38 -1.72
N LEU A 37 8.77 -8.31 -2.67
CA LEU A 37 8.50 -9.72 -2.42
C LEU A 37 9.62 -10.42 -1.62
N GLU A 38 10.87 -10.01 -1.78
CA GLU A 38 11.98 -10.50 -0.96
C GLU A 38 11.85 -10.04 0.50
N LEU A 39 11.42 -8.80 0.73
CA LEU A 39 11.22 -8.24 2.07
C LEU A 39 9.94 -8.77 2.74
N LEU A 40 8.87 -8.92 1.97
CA LEU A 40 7.54 -9.30 2.45
C LEU A 40 6.93 -10.38 1.54
N PRO A 41 7.35 -11.65 1.70
CA PRO A 41 6.97 -12.73 0.78
C PRO A 41 5.46 -13.04 0.72
N ASN A 42 4.72 -12.73 1.79
CA ASN A 42 3.28 -12.97 1.83
C ASN A 42 2.48 -12.01 0.93
N LEU A 43 3.07 -10.89 0.49
CA LEU A 43 2.43 -10.00 -0.47
C LEU A 43 1.98 -10.74 -1.74
N ALA A 44 2.74 -11.75 -2.17
CA ALA A 44 2.37 -12.58 -3.32
C ALA A 44 1.03 -13.31 -3.16
N ARG A 45 0.53 -13.47 -1.94
CA ARG A 45 -0.69 -14.20 -1.62
C ARG A 45 -1.86 -13.29 -1.24
N HIS A 46 -1.67 -11.98 -1.19
CA HIS A 46 -2.77 -11.07 -0.90
C HIS A 46 -3.80 -11.16 -2.03
N VAL A 47 -5.05 -11.35 -1.67
CA VAL A 47 -6.14 -11.26 -2.64
C VAL A 47 -6.23 -9.81 -3.10
N CYS A 48 -6.22 -9.60 -4.40
CA CYS A 48 -6.43 -8.30 -5.02
C CYS A 48 -7.59 -8.42 -6.01
N VAL A 49 -8.54 -7.49 -5.96
CA VAL A 49 -9.70 -7.50 -6.86
C VAL A 49 -9.43 -6.49 -7.97
N ASN A 50 -8.68 -6.92 -8.96
CA ASN A 50 -8.25 -6.12 -10.10
C ASN A 50 -8.33 -6.94 -11.40
N GLU A 51 -8.16 -6.28 -12.55
CA GLU A 51 -8.51 -6.83 -13.86
C GLU A 51 -7.58 -7.95 -14.37
N LYS A 52 -6.47 -8.25 -13.66
CA LYS A 52 -5.35 -9.03 -14.21
C LYS A 52 -5.05 -10.36 -13.49
N GLY A 53 -5.44 -10.52 -12.22
CA GLY A 53 -5.22 -11.77 -11.49
C GLY A 53 -5.99 -11.85 -10.17
N ASP A 54 -5.92 -13.01 -9.53
CA ASP A 54 -6.56 -13.27 -8.22
C ASP A 54 -5.64 -12.90 -7.04
N SER A 55 -4.35 -12.67 -7.31
CA SER A 55 -3.32 -12.38 -6.32
C SER A 55 -2.57 -11.08 -6.63
N PHE A 56 -2.20 -10.36 -5.58
CA PHE A 56 -1.40 -9.14 -5.72
C PHE A 56 -0.03 -9.43 -6.33
N GLY A 57 0.55 -10.61 -6.10
CA GLY A 57 1.85 -11.02 -6.64
C GLY A 57 1.92 -10.97 -8.16
N ASP A 58 0.81 -11.28 -8.84
CA ASP A 58 0.71 -11.24 -10.30
C ASP A 58 0.63 -9.80 -10.83
N ASP A 59 0.22 -8.86 -9.98
CA ASP A 59 -0.16 -7.50 -10.36
C ASP A 59 0.75 -6.39 -9.84
N ILE A 60 1.76 -6.71 -9.03
CA ILE A 60 2.68 -5.71 -8.48
C ILE A 60 3.37 -4.93 -9.61
N VAL A 61 3.82 -5.61 -10.67
CA VAL A 61 4.58 -4.95 -11.74
C VAL A 61 3.66 -4.06 -12.58
N GLY A 62 4.00 -2.77 -12.64
CA GLY A 62 3.25 -1.79 -13.40
C GLY A 62 2.03 -1.21 -12.67
N THR A 63 1.81 -1.56 -11.40
CA THR A 63 0.76 -0.94 -10.58
C THR A 63 1.17 0.44 -10.05
N GLU A 64 0.20 1.19 -9.56
CA GLU A 64 0.41 2.45 -8.87
C GLU A 64 1.19 2.26 -7.55
N PRO A 65 2.11 3.19 -7.23
CA PRO A 65 2.82 3.16 -5.95
C PRO A 65 1.93 3.13 -4.70
N ALA A 66 0.78 3.83 -4.74
CA ALA A 66 -0.18 3.82 -3.64
C ALA A 66 -0.78 2.44 -3.39
N HIS A 67 -0.97 1.64 -4.44
CA HIS A 67 -1.49 0.29 -4.34
C HIS A 67 -0.48 -0.66 -3.69
N LEU A 68 0.82 -0.50 -3.99
CA LEU A 68 1.86 -1.20 -3.26
C LEU A 68 1.92 -0.78 -1.78
N VAL A 69 1.81 0.51 -1.47
CA VAL A 69 1.77 0.98 -0.06
C VAL A 69 0.60 0.37 0.70
N GLU A 70 -0.58 0.30 0.09
CA GLU A 70 -1.76 -0.33 0.67
C GLU A 70 -1.48 -1.77 1.10
N HIS A 71 -0.99 -2.61 0.19
CA HIS A 71 -0.71 -4.02 0.48
C HIS A 71 0.43 -4.20 1.49
N VAL A 72 1.48 -3.38 1.42
CA VAL A 72 2.58 -3.39 2.40
C VAL A 72 2.06 -3.02 3.79
N ALA A 73 1.21 -1.99 3.91
CA ALA A 73 0.65 -1.61 5.20
C ALA A 73 -0.23 -2.72 5.78
N ILE A 74 -1.05 -3.37 4.96
CA ILE A 74 -1.89 -4.51 5.37
C ILE A 74 -1.03 -5.68 5.88
N GLU A 75 0.04 -6.04 5.17
CA GLU A 75 0.95 -7.10 5.59
C GLU A 75 1.60 -6.77 6.95
N LEU A 76 2.09 -5.53 7.12
CA LEU A 76 2.69 -5.10 8.39
C LEU A 76 1.67 -5.12 9.54
N MET A 77 0.43 -4.69 9.32
CA MET A 77 -0.64 -4.78 10.31
C MET A 77 -0.98 -6.24 10.65
N ALA A 78 -1.03 -7.13 9.65
CA ALA A 78 -1.30 -8.55 9.85
C ALA A 78 -0.22 -9.21 10.72
N GLN A 79 1.06 -8.83 10.56
CA GLN A 79 2.15 -9.31 11.40
C GLN A 79 2.03 -8.86 12.87
N ARG A 80 1.39 -7.71 13.15
CA ARG A 80 1.14 -7.22 14.51
C ARG A 80 -0.06 -7.89 15.19
N HIS A 81 -1.12 -8.18 14.43
CA HIS A 81 -2.38 -8.66 14.98
C HIS A 81 -2.60 -10.18 14.86
N GLY A 82 -1.68 -10.90 14.21
CA GLY A 82 -1.87 -12.30 13.84
C GLY A 82 -2.77 -12.44 12.61
N SER A 83 -2.56 -13.50 11.82
CA SER A 83 -3.17 -13.72 10.49
C SER A 83 -4.69 -13.96 10.48
N GLY A 84 -5.42 -13.57 11.52
CA GLY A 84 -6.85 -13.80 11.67
C GLY A 84 -7.68 -12.61 11.17
N GLU A 85 -8.01 -12.63 9.87
CA GLU A 85 -9.17 -12.03 9.20
C GLU A 85 -9.32 -10.49 9.08
N GLY A 86 -9.73 -10.06 7.86
CA GLY A 86 -10.60 -8.89 7.66
C GLY A 86 -9.94 -7.53 7.43
N LEU A 87 -8.61 -7.42 7.34
CA LEU A 87 -7.97 -6.19 6.91
C LEU A 87 -8.19 -6.00 5.40
N MET A 88 -8.91 -4.95 5.06
CA MET A 88 -9.14 -4.48 3.70
C MET A 88 -8.45 -3.14 3.49
N GLY A 89 -8.03 -2.90 2.26
CA GLY A 89 -7.58 -1.61 1.79
C GLY A 89 -8.31 -1.21 0.52
N HIS A 90 -8.08 0.03 0.12
CA HIS A 90 -8.39 0.48 -1.22
C HIS A 90 -7.48 1.65 -1.60
N SER A 91 -6.99 1.66 -2.83
CA SER A 91 -6.22 2.77 -3.38
C SER A 91 -6.84 3.29 -4.66
N SER A 92 -6.78 4.60 -4.84
CA SER A 92 -7.39 5.28 -5.98
C SER A 92 -6.68 6.59 -6.33
N HIS A 93 -6.93 7.09 -7.55
CA HIS A 93 -6.48 8.42 -7.96
C HIS A 93 -7.42 9.48 -7.41
N THR A 94 -6.88 10.59 -6.92
CA THR A 94 -7.70 11.75 -6.51
C THR A 94 -8.18 12.60 -7.70
N GLY A 95 -7.63 12.34 -8.89
CA GLY A 95 -7.80 13.18 -10.09
C GLY A 95 -6.71 14.24 -10.24
N GLU A 96 -6.00 14.58 -9.15
CA GLU A 96 -4.84 15.47 -9.21
C GLU A 96 -3.57 14.68 -9.61
N PRO A 97 -2.77 15.16 -10.59
CA PRO A 97 -1.57 14.45 -11.02
C PRO A 97 -0.58 14.15 -9.88
N GLY A 98 -0.33 12.87 -9.67
CA GLY A 98 0.60 12.38 -8.67
C GLY A 98 0.04 12.36 -7.25
N LEU A 99 -1.23 12.70 -7.02
CA LEU A 99 -1.89 12.54 -5.73
C LEU A 99 -2.83 11.34 -5.76
N MET A 100 -2.58 10.38 -4.88
CA MET A 100 -3.37 9.16 -4.75
C MET A 100 -3.91 9.05 -3.33
N LEU A 101 -5.03 8.36 -3.17
CA LEU A 101 -5.62 8.05 -1.89
C LEU A 101 -5.33 6.59 -1.55
N VAL A 102 -4.95 6.32 -0.30
CA VAL A 102 -4.95 4.99 0.30
C VAL A 102 -5.92 5.00 1.46
N LYS A 103 -6.83 4.03 1.48
CA LYS A 103 -7.75 3.75 2.58
C LYS A 103 -7.37 2.41 3.20
N LEU A 104 -7.27 2.37 4.52
CA LEU A 104 -7.03 1.15 5.28
C LEU A 104 -8.13 0.98 6.33
N SER A 105 -8.74 -0.21 6.36
CA SER A 105 -9.44 -0.65 7.57
C SER A 105 -8.43 -0.88 8.69
N TYR A 106 -8.86 -0.70 9.93
CA TYR A 106 -8.00 -0.85 11.10
C TYR A 106 -8.75 -1.50 12.26
N ARG A 107 -8.01 -2.22 13.09
CA ARG A 107 -8.46 -2.67 14.42
C ARG A 107 -7.95 -1.74 15.51
N ASP A 108 -6.74 -1.26 15.32
CA ASP A 108 -6.01 -0.32 16.16
C ASP A 108 -5.49 0.78 15.22
N ASP A 109 -5.92 2.01 15.47
CA ASP A 109 -5.58 3.16 14.63
C ASP A 109 -4.11 3.55 14.77
N LEU A 110 -3.52 3.42 15.96
CA LEU A 110 -2.10 3.68 16.18
C LEU A 110 -1.24 2.69 15.40
N VAL A 111 -1.62 1.40 15.41
CA VAL A 111 -0.93 0.39 14.60
C VAL A 111 -1.08 0.67 13.10
N ALA A 112 -2.27 1.06 12.65
CA ALA A 112 -2.50 1.41 11.25
C ALA A 112 -1.67 2.63 10.81
N LEU A 113 -1.57 3.65 11.64
CA LEU A 113 -0.74 4.84 11.38
C LEU A 113 0.75 4.47 11.32
N GLU A 114 1.26 3.69 12.27
CA GLU A 114 2.65 3.21 12.26
C GLU A 114 2.94 2.41 10.99
N CYS A 115 2.08 1.44 10.67
CA CYS A 115 2.27 0.56 9.51
C CYS A 115 2.17 1.32 8.19
N LEU A 116 1.27 2.30 8.08
CA LEU A 116 1.16 3.17 6.90
C LEU A 116 2.44 3.99 6.71
N SER A 117 2.93 4.65 7.77
CA SER A 117 4.18 5.42 7.68
C SER A 117 5.36 4.52 7.29
N ARG A 118 5.47 3.35 7.91
CA ARG A 118 6.51 2.37 7.59
C ARG A 118 6.40 1.84 6.16
N ALA A 119 5.18 1.61 5.66
CA ALA A 119 4.95 1.16 4.29
C ALA A 119 5.46 2.19 3.27
N VAL A 120 5.20 3.48 3.50
CA VAL A 120 5.72 4.56 2.65
C VAL A 120 7.26 4.60 2.68
N GLU A 121 7.87 4.47 3.86
CA GLU A 121 9.32 4.39 4.00
C GLU A 121 9.92 3.20 3.25
N LEU A 122 9.34 2.01 3.40
CA LEU A 122 9.79 0.80 2.72
C LEU A 122 9.69 0.95 1.21
N VAL A 123 8.55 1.40 0.69
CA VAL A 123 8.34 1.57 -0.76
C VAL A 123 9.30 2.60 -1.36
N ASN A 124 9.60 3.68 -0.63
CA ASN A 124 10.64 4.64 -1.02
C ASN A 124 12.04 4.02 -1.05
N GLY A 125 12.31 3.01 -0.22
CA GLY A 125 13.58 2.29 -0.15
C GLY A 125 13.79 1.20 -1.20
N LEU A 126 12.78 0.89 -2.04
CA LEU A 126 12.86 -0.21 -3.02
C LEU A 126 13.68 0.11 -4.29
N GLY A 127 14.22 1.33 -4.42
CA GLY A 127 14.98 1.79 -5.60
C GLY A 127 14.48 3.10 -6.19
#